data_AF-A0A6A6ME70-F1
#
_entry.id   AF-A0A6A6ME70-F1
#
_cell.length_a   1.000
_cell.length_b   1.000
_cell.length_c   1.000
_cell.angle_alpha   90.00
_cell.angle_beta   90.00
_cell.angle_gamma   90.00
#
_symmetry.space_group_name_H-M   'P 1'
#
loop_
_entity.id
_entity.type
_entity.pdbx_description
1 polymer ?
#
loop_
_entity_poly.entity_id
_entity_poly.type
_entity_poly.pdbx_seq_one_letter_code
_entity_poly.pdbx_strand_id
1 'polypeptide(L)'
;MVIQSVACKQIRNMERMIQHETLPLKEEKNYIREIKQLKQIREQLSSSLGNQEDVLEAIDQKDQVEERLKLLRKEADQLRENVLKAEAATRNAKKTCQEENAALNELTTRFRAADDTRQEAYAHLQSLRKRLYDKNKYFWKYRDDSKVAYDLASKGDKEELQNHCVNQVEMVMDLWNNIDEFRREYTRCNMKSTLKRLQTLDGRSLGPDEEPPVIPDAASERIAKDNIVPSISTLEGEKTIVPVVTEKTDDKSTAKVGDQNNPTAKSRKATKHVPSGNGLVATVSGRNEIDETEQKEDKQTKEEEELARKAEELRKEEEAAMLKEQRRLEEKAKAKEAMERKKRNADKAQARAALRALKEAEQKEKEREKRAIKKEKRKALAEEVNAVNEGDFSQGFEPPIETKESETSEKPKTVTKRSQKPLPFTKQTKSKSMPPPLRNRGKRRMETWMWVLLTALLVLGIFLPGNGNFLLERLGF
;
A
#
# COMPACT_ATOMS: atom_id res chain seq x y z
N MET A 1 -23.49 -16.24 89.84
CA MET A 1 -22.55 -16.39 90.99
C MET A 1 -23.17 -16.08 92.37
N VAL A 2 -23.69 -14.87 92.63
CA VAL A 2 -24.16 -14.46 93.98
C VAL A 2 -25.13 -15.46 94.63
N ILE A 3 -26.17 -15.88 93.91
CA ILE A 3 -27.25 -16.78 94.40
C ILE A 3 -26.70 -18.14 94.85
N GLN A 4 -25.80 -18.77 94.08
CA GLN A 4 -25.14 -20.03 94.49
C GLN A 4 -24.31 -19.87 95.77
N SER A 5 -23.64 -18.72 95.96
CA SER A 5 -22.85 -18.47 97.18
C SER A 5 -23.74 -18.30 98.43
N VAL A 6 -24.92 -17.69 98.27
CA VAL A 6 -25.92 -17.52 99.34
C VAL A 6 -26.50 -18.87 99.73
N ALA A 7 -26.94 -19.67 98.75
CA ALA A 7 -27.45 -21.03 99.00
C ALA A 7 -26.40 -21.92 99.69
N CYS A 8 -25.12 -21.87 99.29
CA CYS A 8 -24.06 -22.64 99.95
C CYS A 8 -23.77 -22.17 101.39
N LYS A 9 -23.92 -20.87 101.69
CA LYS A 9 -23.82 -20.36 103.08
C LYS A 9 -25.01 -20.80 103.92
N GLN A 10 -26.23 -20.77 103.38
CA GLN A 10 -27.44 -21.24 104.07
C GLN A 10 -27.37 -22.74 104.36
N ILE A 11 -27.01 -23.58 103.38
CA ILE A 11 -26.82 -25.03 103.57
C ILE A 11 -25.81 -25.30 104.70
N ARG A 12 -24.62 -24.69 104.67
CA ARG A 12 -23.60 -24.87 105.73
C ARG A 12 -24.07 -24.38 107.10
N ASN A 13 -24.88 -23.33 107.15
CA ASN A 13 -25.44 -22.84 108.40
C ASN A 13 -26.41 -23.88 108.98
N MET A 14 -27.38 -24.35 108.17
CA MET A 14 -28.36 -25.35 108.59
C MET A 14 -27.71 -26.70 108.95
N GLU A 15 -26.68 -27.13 108.21
CA GLU A 15 -25.89 -28.32 108.54
C GLU A 15 -25.13 -28.16 109.88
N ARG A 16 -24.63 -26.96 110.19
CA ARG A 16 -24.02 -26.64 111.50
C ARG A 16 -25.05 -26.66 112.63
N MET A 17 -26.23 -26.08 112.44
CA MET A 17 -27.32 -26.09 113.43
C MET A 17 -27.70 -27.54 113.80
N ILE A 18 -27.84 -28.42 112.79
CA ILE A 18 -28.14 -29.85 113.00
C ILE A 18 -27.02 -30.58 113.77
N GLN A 19 -25.75 -30.23 113.53
CA GLN A 19 -24.60 -30.94 114.13
C GLN A 19 -24.23 -30.49 115.54
N HIS A 20 -24.58 -29.26 115.94
CA HIS A 20 -24.08 -28.65 117.17
C HIS A 20 -25.15 -28.08 118.10
N GLU A 21 -26.43 -28.08 117.71
CA GLU A 21 -27.54 -27.59 118.54
C GLU A 21 -28.60 -28.68 118.75
N THR A 22 -29.15 -28.75 119.97
CA THR A 22 -30.17 -29.75 120.33
C THR A 22 -31.55 -29.31 119.85
N LEU A 23 -31.88 -29.60 118.60
CA LEU A 23 -33.14 -29.23 117.95
C LEU A 23 -34.24 -30.30 118.14
N PRO A 24 -35.53 -29.90 118.20
CA PRO A 24 -36.64 -30.85 118.15
C PRO A 24 -36.76 -31.48 116.75
N LEU A 25 -37.04 -32.79 116.71
CA LEU A 25 -37.08 -33.64 115.50
C LEU A 25 -37.94 -33.09 114.33
N LYS A 26 -38.92 -32.22 114.62
CA LYS A 26 -39.76 -31.56 113.60
C LYS A 26 -38.99 -30.49 112.81
N GLU A 27 -38.13 -29.74 113.48
CA GLU A 27 -37.33 -28.66 112.89
C GLU A 27 -36.12 -29.22 112.14
N GLU A 28 -35.46 -30.24 112.70
CA GLU A 28 -34.42 -31.01 112.02
C GLU A 28 -34.94 -31.58 110.67
N LYS A 29 -36.13 -32.20 110.67
CA LYS A 29 -36.80 -32.68 109.44
C LYS A 29 -37.26 -31.56 108.50
N ASN A 30 -37.38 -30.32 108.95
CA ASN A 30 -37.60 -29.18 108.08
C ASN A 30 -36.29 -28.76 107.43
N TYR A 31 -35.23 -28.56 108.21
CA TYR A 31 -33.91 -28.19 107.70
C TYR A 31 -33.35 -29.23 106.73
N ILE A 32 -33.53 -30.53 106.96
CA ILE A 32 -33.12 -31.59 106.01
C ILE A 32 -33.87 -31.46 104.67
N ARG A 33 -35.18 -31.13 104.68
CA ARG A 33 -35.98 -30.92 103.46
C ARG A 33 -35.57 -29.67 102.71
N GLU A 34 -35.33 -28.58 103.42
CA GLU A 34 -34.89 -27.31 102.83
C GLU A 34 -33.45 -27.40 102.31
N ILE A 35 -32.53 -28.07 103.01
CA ILE A 35 -31.19 -28.42 102.49
C ILE A 35 -31.31 -29.23 101.19
N LYS A 36 -32.24 -30.20 101.12
CA LYS A 36 -32.46 -31.00 99.91
C LYS A 36 -32.99 -30.14 98.75
N GLN A 37 -33.93 -29.23 99.01
CA GLN A 37 -34.43 -28.27 98.00
C GLN A 37 -33.33 -27.31 97.53
N LEU A 38 -32.56 -26.72 98.45
CA LEU A 38 -31.45 -25.82 98.12
C LEU A 38 -30.34 -26.54 97.31
N LYS A 39 -30.06 -27.82 97.61
CA LYS A 39 -29.14 -28.66 96.81
C LYS A 39 -29.70 -28.92 95.41
N GLN A 40 -30.98 -29.26 95.26
CA GLN A 40 -31.64 -29.46 93.97
C GLN A 40 -31.66 -28.16 93.12
N ILE A 41 -31.97 -27.02 93.73
CA ILE A 41 -31.96 -25.70 93.05
C ILE A 41 -30.53 -25.33 92.63
N ARG A 42 -29.52 -25.62 93.47
CA ARG A 42 -28.10 -25.40 93.11
C ARG A 42 -27.71 -26.20 91.86
N GLU A 43 -28.17 -27.45 91.77
CA GLU A 43 -27.87 -28.38 90.67
C GLU A 43 -28.57 -27.97 89.37
N GLN A 44 -29.85 -27.57 89.45
CA GLN A 44 -30.59 -26.97 88.33
C GLN A 44 -29.92 -25.69 87.82
N LEU A 45 -29.49 -24.80 88.73
CA LEU A 45 -28.76 -23.58 88.36
C LEU A 45 -27.39 -23.86 87.74
N SER A 46 -26.69 -24.93 88.12
CA SER A 46 -25.46 -25.34 87.41
C SER A 46 -25.76 -25.89 86.01
N SER A 47 -26.84 -26.65 85.82
CA SER A 47 -27.22 -27.12 84.48
C SER A 47 -27.69 -25.99 83.56
N SER A 48 -28.41 -24.99 84.09
CA SER A 48 -28.84 -23.84 83.27
C SER A 48 -27.71 -22.86 82.98
N LEU A 49 -26.65 -22.83 83.80
CA LEU A 49 -25.48 -22.00 83.56
C LEU A 49 -24.66 -22.51 82.35
N GLY A 50 -24.57 -23.84 82.16
CA GLY A 50 -23.99 -24.42 80.94
C GLY A 50 -24.70 -23.92 79.68
N ASN A 51 -26.02 -24.02 79.65
CA ASN A 51 -26.84 -23.47 78.55
C ASN A 51 -26.67 -21.94 78.37
N GLN A 52 -26.27 -21.21 79.41
CA GLN A 52 -26.01 -19.76 79.32
C GLN A 52 -24.62 -19.47 78.72
N GLU A 53 -23.63 -20.31 79.00
CA GLU A 53 -22.31 -20.28 78.34
C GLU A 53 -22.48 -20.57 76.83
N ASP A 54 -23.25 -21.61 76.47
CA ASP A 54 -23.56 -21.96 75.08
C ASP A 54 -24.24 -20.80 74.32
N VAL A 55 -25.11 -20.04 75.00
CA VAL A 55 -25.77 -18.85 74.42
C VAL A 55 -24.78 -17.71 74.22
N LEU A 56 -23.80 -17.52 75.12
CA LEU A 56 -22.74 -16.52 74.94
C LEU A 56 -21.81 -16.90 73.78
N GLU A 57 -21.43 -18.17 73.65
CA GLU A 57 -20.65 -18.65 72.50
C GLU A 57 -21.42 -18.48 71.18
N ALA A 58 -22.72 -18.80 71.15
CA ALA A 58 -23.55 -18.60 69.98
C ALA A 58 -23.68 -17.12 69.57
N ILE A 59 -23.65 -16.18 70.52
CA ILE A 59 -23.63 -14.73 70.24
C ILE A 59 -22.30 -14.31 69.62
N ASP A 60 -21.16 -14.75 70.17
CA ASP A 60 -19.83 -14.44 69.63
C ASP A 60 -19.64 -15.01 68.22
N GLN A 61 -20.09 -16.26 67.99
CA GLN A 61 -20.16 -16.85 66.65
C GLN A 61 -21.06 -16.05 65.70
N LYS A 62 -22.23 -15.56 66.16
CA LYS A 62 -23.14 -14.73 65.36
C LYS A 62 -22.47 -13.41 64.97
N ASP A 63 -21.75 -12.75 65.88
CA ASP A 63 -21.03 -11.50 65.59
C ASP A 63 -19.87 -11.74 64.63
N GLN A 64 -19.11 -12.85 64.78
CA GLN A 64 -18.07 -13.25 63.82
C GLN A 64 -18.63 -13.52 62.41
N VAL A 65 -19.80 -14.15 62.30
CA VAL A 65 -20.50 -14.37 61.02
C VAL A 65 -20.99 -13.04 60.42
N GLU A 66 -21.48 -12.11 61.25
CA GLU A 66 -21.94 -10.80 60.81
C GLU A 66 -20.79 -9.96 60.21
N GLU A 67 -19.59 -9.98 60.82
CA GLU A 67 -18.41 -9.31 60.27
C GLU A 67 -17.90 -9.97 58.98
N ARG A 68 -17.93 -11.31 58.88
CA ARG A 68 -17.65 -12.01 57.60
C ARG A 68 -18.63 -11.61 56.50
N LEU A 69 -19.93 -11.47 56.81
CA LEU A 69 -20.94 -11.00 55.87
C LEU A 69 -20.72 -9.53 55.45
N LYS A 70 -20.33 -8.65 56.38
CA LYS A 70 -19.96 -7.25 56.06
C LYS A 70 -18.74 -7.19 55.13
N LEU A 71 -17.75 -8.05 55.34
CA LEU A 71 -16.56 -8.15 54.48
C LEU A 71 -16.93 -8.66 53.09
N LEU A 72 -17.62 -9.81 52.99
CA LEU A 72 -18.10 -10.38 51.73
C LEU A 72 -18.99 -9.42 50.93
N ARG A 73 -19.78 -8.58 51.61
CA ARG A 73 -20.60 -7.55 50.95
C ARG A 73 -19.73 -6.47 50.28
N LYS A 74 -18.69 -5.98 50.96
CA LYS A 74 -17.72 -5.03 50.39
C LYS A 74 -16.98 -5.64 49.20
N GLU A 75 -16.56 -6.89 49.30
CA GLU A 75 -15.93 -7.62 48.19
C GLU A 75 -16.88 -7.78 47.00
N ALA A 76 -18.16 -8.14 47.23
CA ALA A 76 -19.16 -8.28 46.19
C ALA A 76 -19.45 -6.94 45.48
N ASP A 77 -19.51 -5.82 46.20
CA ASP A 77 -19.70 -4.50 45.62
C ASP A 77 -18.44 -4.03 44.84
N GLN A 78 -17.23 -4.31 45.34
CA GLN A 78 -15.99 -4.07 44.61
C GLN A 78 -15.88 -4.93 43.33
N LEU A 79 -16.32 -6.20 43.39
CA LEU A 79 -16.42 -7.10 42.23
C LEU A 79 -17.41 -6.56 41.18
N ARG A 80 -18.58 -6.05 41.60
CA ARG A 80 -19.55 -5.40 40.70
C ARG A 80 -18.94 -4.20 39.99
N GLU A 81 -18.24 -3.32 40.70
CA GLU A 81 -17.54 -2.20 40.07
C GLU A 81 -16.49 -2.66 39.05
N ASN A 82 -15.72 -3.70 39.38
CA ASN A 82 -14.69 -4.24 38.49
C ASN A 82 -15.31 -4.88 37.24
N VAL A 83 -16.44 -5.57 37.36
CA VAL A 83 -17.23 -6.08 36.23
C VAL A 83 -17.72 -4.93 35.35
N LEU A 84 -18.31 -3.87 35.93
CA LEU A 84 -18.76 -2.70 35.16
C LEU A 84 -17.61 -2.01 34.41
N LYS A 85 -16.43 -1.88 35.05
CA LYS A 85 -15.20 -1.35 34.43
C LYS A 85 -14.72 -2.25 33.28
N ALA A 86 -14.73 -3.57 33.45
CA ALA A 86 -14.36 -4.53 32.41
C ALA A 86 -15.38 -4.57 31.25
N GLU A 87 -16.67 -4.45 31.52
CA GLU A 87 -17.70 -4.31 30.47
C GLU A 87 -17.55 -3.00 29.68
N ALA A 88 -17.24 -1.89 30.35
CA ALA A 88 -16.95 -0.62 29.67
C ALA A 88 -15.71 -0.75 28.76
N ALA A 89 -14.65 -1.38 29.25
CA ALA A 89 -13.42 -1.63 28.47
C ALA A 89 -13.68 -2.53 27.25
N THR A 90 -14.42 -3.62 27.41
CA THR A 90 -14.77 -4.53 26.30
C THR A 90 -15.73 -3.91 25.29
N ARG A 91 -16.70 -3.09 25.73
CA ARG A 91 -17.55 -2.29 24.83
C ARG A 91 -16.73 -1.30 24.01
N ASN A 92 -15.74 -0.65 24.61
CA ASN A 92 -14.85 0.27 23.90
C ASN A 92 -13.93 -0.46 22.91
N ALA A 93 -13.28 -1.56 23.33
CA ALA A 93 -12.46 -2.38 22.45
C ALA A 93 -13.23 -2.97 21.26
N LYS A 94 -14.52 -3.29 21.45
CA LYS A 94 -15.41 -3.73 20.35
C LYS A 94 -15.65 -2.61 19.33
N LYS A 95 -15.83 -1.36 19.77
CA LYS A 95 -15.99 -0.19 18.88
C LYS A 95 -14.72 0.06 18.07
N THR A 96 -13.56 0.13 18.73
CA THR A 96 -12.28 0.37 18.02
C THR A 96 -11.98 -0.75 17.03
N CYS A 97 -12.25 -2.02 17.37
CA CYS A 97 -12.11 -3.13 16.42
C CYS A 97 -13.05 -3.01 15.21
N GLN A 98 -14.28 -2.48 15.37
CA GLN A 98 -15.19 -2.21 14.27
C GLN A 98 -14.72 -1.05 13.39
N GLU A 99 -14.21 0.02 13.99
CA GLU A 99 -13.63 1.18 13.31
C GLU A 99 -12.37 0.80 12.50
N GLU A 100 -11.45 0.05 13.10
CA GLU A 100 -10.25 -0.48 12.41
C GLU A 100 -10.62 -1.41 11.25
N ASN A 101 -11.62 -2.29 11.43
CA ASN A 101 -12.10 -3.16 10.36
C ASN A 101 -12.76 -2.35 9.23
N ALA A 102 -13.53 -1.30 9.54
CA ALA A 102 -14.07 -0.40 8.53
C ALA A 102 -12.96 0.31 7.74
N ALA A 103 -11.93 0.83 8.42
CA ALA A 103 -10.77 1.45 7.80
C ALA A 103 -9.95 0.46 6.95
N LEU A 104 -9.80 -0.80 7.39
CA LEU A 104 -9.14 -1.86 6.64
C LEU A 104 -9.91 -2.21 5.35
N ASN A 105 -11.23 -2.27 5.42
CA ASN A 105 -12.08 -2.49 4.24
C ASN A 105 -11.98 -1.31 3.26
N GLU A 106 -12.01 -0.07 3.74
CA GLU A 106 -11.83 1.14 2.92
C GLU A 106 -10.44 1.20 2.28
N LEU A 107 -9.38 0.83 3.01
CA LEU A 107 -8.03 0.72 2.45
C LEU A 107 -7.96 -0.38 1.38
N THR A 108 -8.68 -1.49 1.59
CA THR A 108 -8.74 -2.62 0.64
C THR A 108 -9.48 -2.24 -0.65
N THR A 109 -10.58 -1.49 -0.57
CA THR A 109 -11.28 -1.00 -1.78
C THR A 109 -10.45 0.03 -2.53
N ARG A 110 -9.81 0.98 -1.83
CA ARG A 110 -8.82 1.91 -2.43
C ARG A 110 -7.67 1.17 -3.13
N PHE A 111 -7.12 0.13 -2.49
CA PHE A 111 -6.06 -0.68 -3.09
C PHE A 111 -6.50 -1.38 -4.37
N ARG A 112 -7.71 -1.97 -4.39
CA ARG A 112 -8.27 -2.60 -5.59
C ARG A 112 -8.44 -1.59 -6.73
N ALA A 113 -9.10 -0.46 -6.48
CA ALA A 113 -9.29 0.60 -7.48
C ALA A 113 -7.96 1.14 -8.05
N ALA A 114 -6.92 1.24 -7.21
CA ALA A 114 -5.58 1.62 -7.65
C ALA A 114 -4.90 0.50 -8.48
N ASP A 115 -5.14 -0.77 -8.16
CA ASP A 115 -4.60 -1.91 -8.93
C ASP A 115 -5.30 -2.09 -10.28
N ASP A 116 -6.62 -1.84 -10.34
CA ASP A 116 -7.42 -1.82 -11.57
C ASP A 116 -6.92 -0.70 -12.50
N THR A 117 -6.80 0.54 -11.99
CA THR A 117 -6.19 1.67 -12.72
C THR A 117 -4.76 1.33 -13.22
N ARG A 118 -3.94 0.68 -12.38
CA ARG A 118 -2.59 0.22 -12.76
C ARG A 118 -2.65 -0.82 -13.88
N GLN A 119 -3.65 -1.69 -13.88
CA GLN A 119 -3.82 -2.77 -14.86
C GLN A 119 -4.30 -2.23 -16.21
N GLU A 120 -5.23 -1.27 -16.21
CA GLU A 120 -5.66 -0.53 -17.41
C GLU A 120 -4.50 0.26 -18.02
N ALA A 121 -3.75 1.00 -17.21
CA ALA A 121 -2.55 1.72 -17.67
C ALA A 121 -1.50 0.78 -18.26
N TYR A 122 -1.36 -0.45 -17.75
CA TYR A 122 -0.48 -1.47 -18.32
C TYR A 122 -1.00 -2.02 -19.66
N ALA A 123 -2.30 -2.29 -19.77
CA ALA A 123 -2.93 -2.70 -21.04
C ALA A 123 -2.79 -1.62 -22.12
N HIS A 124 -2.99 -0.35 -21.75
CA HIS A 124 -2.75 0.79 -22.64
C HIS A 124 -1.27 0.93 -23.04
N LEU A 125 -0.32 0.76 -22.12
CA LEU A 125 1.11 0.71 -22.45
C LEU A 125 1.44 -0.43 -23.41
N GLN A 126 0.82 -1.60 -23.25
CA GLN A 126 1.02 -2.74 -24.13
C GLN A 126 0.45 -2.50 -25.54
N SER A 127 -0.74 -1.88 -25.67
CA SER A 127 -1.32 -1.53 -26.96
C SER A 127 -0.51 -0.43 -27.67
N LEU A 128 0.01 0.56 -26.94
CA LEU A 128 0.93 1.57 -27.47
C LEU A 128 2.26 0.95 -27.97
N ARG A 129 2.82 -0.02 -27.23
CA ARG A 129 4.02 -0.76 -27.67
C ARG A 129 3.77 -1.55 -28.95
N LYS A 130 2.62 -2.22 -29.05
CA LYS A 130 2.21 -2.92 -30.27
C LYS A 130 2.09 -1.93 -31.44
N ARG A 131 1.35 -0.83 -31.25
CA ARG A 131 1.20 0.24 -32.26
C ARG A 131 2.55 0.83 -32.71
N LEU A 132 3.51 1.00 -31.81
CA LEU A 132 4.86 1.47 -32.14
C LEU A 132 5.63 0.44 -32.96
N TYR A 133 5.53 -0.85 -32.61
CA TYR A 133 6.12 -1.94 -33.39
C TYR A 133 5.51 -2.02 -34.80
N ASP A 134 4.18 -1.98 -34.90
CA ASP A 134 3.46 -2.05 -36.17
C ASP A 134 3.84 -0.89 -37.11
N LYS A 135 3.97 0.34 -36.58
CA LYS A 135 4.48 1.50 -37.34
C LYS A 135 5.93 1.35 -37.77
N ASN A 136 6.80 0.81 -36.91
CA ASN A 136 8.22 0.63 -37.22
C ASN A 136 8.51 -0.67 -38.01
N LYS A 137 7.52 -1.49 -38.32
CA LYS A 137 7.66 -2.78 -39.02
C LYS A 137 8.45 -2.66 -40.32
N TYR A 138 8.11 -1.68 -41.16
CA TYR A 138 8.79 -1.46 -42.45
C TYR A 138 10.20 -0.89 -42.30
N PHE A 139 10.45 -0.06 -41.28
CA PHE A 139 11.79 0.42 -40.96
C PHE A 139 12.74 -0.72 -40.56
N TRP A 140 12.26 -1.67 -39.74
CA TRP A 140 13.06 -2.83 -39.36
C TRP A 140 13.31 -3.78 -40.54
N LYS A 141 12.30 -4.04 -41.38
CA LYS A 141 12.47 -4.76 -42.65
C LYS A 141 13.60 -4.17 -43.48
N TYR A 142 13.49 -2.89 -43.86
CA TYR A 142 14.53 -2.18 -44.63
C TYR A 142 15.92 -2.30 -44.00
N ARG A 143 16.01 -2.20 -42.67
CA ARG A 143 17.28 -2.31 -41.95
C ARG A 143 17.88 -3.72 -42.00
N ASP A 144 17.05 -4.76 -42.09
CA ASP A 144 17.49 -6.14 -42.24
C ASP A 144 17.78 -6.48 -43.71
N ASP A 145 16.94 -6.03 -44.65
CA ASP A 145 17.17 -6.11 -46.10
C ASP A 145 18.51 -5.45 -46.51
N SER A 146 18.84 -4.32 -45.89
CA SER A 146 20.12 -3.61 -46.05
C SER A 146 21.32 -4.39 -45.51
N LYS A 147 21.17 -5.22 -44.46
CA LYS A 147 22.25 -6.12 -44.03
C LYS A 147 22.44 -7.23 -45.04
N VAL A 148 21.35 -7.87 -45.49
CA VAL A 148 21.41 -8.94 -46.50
C VAL A 148 22.11 -8.44 -47.77
N ALA A 149 21.78 -7.23 -48.23
CA ALA A 149 22.46 -6.61 -49.35
C ALA A 149 23.96 -6.37 -49.10
N TYR A 150 24.34 -5.93 -47.89
CA TYR A 150 25.74 -5.77 -47.50
C TYR A 150 26.50 -7.10 -47.41
N ASP A 151 25.86 -8.15 -46.88
CA ASP A 151 26.45 -9.48 -46.74
C ASP A 151 26.65 -10.14 -48.11
N LEU A 152 25.68 -10.03 -49.03
CA LEU A 152 25.81 -10.48 -50.42
C LEU A 152 26.89 -9.69 -51.18
N ALA A 153 26.93 -8.37 -51.04
CA ALA A 153 27.98 -7.53 -51.62
C ALA A 153 29.38 -7.88 -51.08
N SER A 154 29.48 -8.29 -49.80
CA SER A 154 30.74 -8.69 -49.16
C SER A 154 31.22 -10.08 -49.61
N LYS A 155 30.31 -10.98 -49.98
CA LYS A 155 30.63 -12.29 -50.58
C LYS A 155 31.02 -12.17 -52.06
N GLY A 156 30.48 -11.18 -52.76
CA GLY A 156 30.69 -10.97 -54.20
C GLY A 156 29.56 -11.53 -55.08
N ASP A 157 28.46 -11.98 -54.49
CA ASP A 157 27.32 -12.64 -55.16
C ASP A 157 26.43 -11.61 -55.89
N LYS A 158 26.92 -11.12 -57.04
CA LYS A 158 26.29 -10.01 -57.80
C LYS A 158 24.88 -10.32 -58.28
N GLU A 159 24.63 -11.54 -58.75
CA GLU A 159 23.33 -11.95 -59.29
C GLU A 159 22.27 -12.05 -58.18
N GLU A 160 22.62 -12.67 -57.05
CA GLU A 160 21.73 -12.74 -55.88
C GLU A 160 21.47 -11.36 -55.28
N LEU A 161 22.49 -10.49 -55.23
CA LEU A 161 22.33 -9.09 -54.82
C LEU A 161 21.39 -8.32 -55.77
N GLN A 162 21.53 -8.48 -57.08
CA GLN A 162 20.66 -7.85 -58.06
C GLN A 162 19.21 -8.32 -57.89
N ASN A 163 18.98 -9.62 -57.76
CA ASN A 163 17.67 -10.20 -57.53
C ASN A 163 17.05 -9.70 -56.20
N HIS A 164 17.84 -9.64 -55.12
CA HIS A 164 17.39 -9.07 -53.83
C HIS A 164 16.99 -7.59 -53.96
N CYS A 165 17.72 -6.78 -54.73
CA CYS A 165 17.37 -5.39 -55.01
C CYS A 165 16.11 -5.24 -55.87
N VAL A 166 15.91 -6.08 -56.90
CA VAL A 166 14.69 -6.08 -57.72
C VAL A 166 13.48 -6.47 -56.87
N ASN A 167 13.57 -7.57 -56.13
CA ASN A 167 12.51 -8.05 -55.24
C ASN A 167 12.13 -7.02 -54.16
N GLN A 168 13.09 -6.23 -53.65
CA GLN A 168 12.80 -5.12 -52.74
C GLN A 168 11.97 -4.02 -53.40
N VAL A 169 12.29 -3.65 -54.65
CA VAL A 169 11.53 -2.63 -55.38
C VAL A 169 10.11 -3.12 -55.66
N GLU A 170 9.95 -4.36 -56.13
CA GLU A 170 8.63 -4.98 -56.35
C GLU A 170 7.80 -5.00 -55.05
N MET A 171 8.36 -5.50 -53.94
CA MET A 171 7.70 -5.48 -52.63
C MET A 171 7.30 -4.07 -52.19
N VAL A 172 8.12 -3.04 -52.44
CA VAL A 172 7.77 -1.65 -52.10
C VAL A 172 6.66 -1.10 -53.00
N MET A 173 6.67 -1.43 -54.30
CA MET A 173 5.60 -1.04 -55.23
C MET A 173 4.27 -1.71 -54.87
N ASP A 174 4.28 -3.00 -54.52
CA ASP A 174 3.10 -3.70 -54.03
C ASP A 174 2.54 -3.07 -52.74
N LEU A 175 3.40 -2.69 -51.79
CA LEU A 175 2.98 -1.98 -50.58
C LEU A 175 2.42 -0.59 -50.89
N TRP A 176 3.01 0.13 -51.86
CA TRP A 176 2.58 1.48 -52.25
C TRP A 176 1.22 1.49 -52.97
N ASN A 177 1.00 0.51 -53.82
CA ASN A 177 -0.22 0.37 -54.62
C ASN A 177 -1.38 -0.22 -53.80
N ASN A 178 -1.12 -1.27 -53.00
CA ASN A 178 -2.17 -1.99 -52.28
C ASN A 178 -2.43 -1.47 -50.86
N ILE A 179 -1.48 -0.80 -50.20
CA ILE A 179 -1.60 -0.38 -48.79
C ILE A 179 -1.54 1.15 -48.65
N ASP A 180 -2.73 1.74 -48.68
CA ASP A 180 -2.99 3.16 -48.42
C ASP A 180 -2.34 3.70 -47.13
N GLU A 181 -2.31 2.90 -46.05
CA GLU A 181 -1.65 3.28 -44.79
C GLU A 181 -0.14 3.45 -44.95
N PHE A 182 0.50 2.56 -45.72
CA PHE A 182 1.92 2.63 -46.02
C PHE A 182 2.22 3.87 -46.87
N ARG A 183 1.42 4.12 -47.93
CA ARG A 183 1.55 5.31 -48.78
C ARG A 183 1.45 6.61 -47.96
N ARG A 184 0.43 6.73 -47.10
CA ARG A 184 0.26 7.91 -46.21
C ARG A 184 1.41 8.08 -45.22
N GLU A 185 1.84 7.02 -44.54
CA GLU A 185 2.93 7.09 -43.56
C GLU A 185 4.28 7.40 -44.24
N TYR A 186 4.56 6.79 -45.39
CA TYR A 186 5.78 7.06 -46.17
C TYR A 186 5.82 8.53 -46.62
N THR A 187 4.74 9.06 -47.21
CA THR A 187 4.66 10.47 -47.60
C THR A 187 4.85 11.38 -46.39
N ARG A 188 4.19 11.08 -45.26
CA ARG A 188 4.32 11.85 -44.01
C ARG A 188 5.76 11.87 -43.47
N CYS A 189 6.42 10.72 -43.42
CA CYS A 189 7.78 10.61 -42.91
C CYS A 189 8.79 11.30 -43.83
N ASN A 190 8.61 11.20 -45.15
CA ASN A 190 9.49 11.84 -46.13
C ASN A 190 9.19 13.33 -46.33
N MET A 191 7.99 13.82 -45.99
CA MET A 191 7.51 15.19 -46.24
C MET A 191 8.54 16.28 -45.94
N LYS A 192 9.20 16.23 -44.77
CA LYS A 192 10.24 17.22 -44.41
C LYS A 192 11.50 17.12 -45.27
N SER A 193 11.88 15.91 -45.68
CA SER A 193 13.01 15.68 -46.60
C SER A 193 12.67 16.11 -48.03
N THR A 194 11.44 15.83 -48.48
CA THR A 194 10.90 16.30 -49.77
C THR A 194 10.90 17.83 -49.83
N LEU A 195 10.29 18.50 -48.84
CA LEU A 195 10.33 19.97 -48.72
C LEU A 195 11.75 20.52 -48.69
N LYS A 196 12.67 19.90 -47.94
CA LYS A 196 14.05 20.38 -47.86
C LYS A 196 14.85 20.19 -49.17
N ARG A 197 14.56 19.15 -49.94
CA ARG A 197 15.28 18.82 -51.19
C ARG A 197 14.68 19.46 -52.44
N LEU A 198 13.36 19.52 -52.51
CA LEU A 198 12.59 19.88 -53.71
C LEU A 198 11.78 21.17 -53.52
N GLN A 199 11.75 21.72 -52.31
CA GLN A 199 11.08 23.00 -51.96
C GLN A 199 9.56 23.02 -52.15
N THR A 200 8.95 21.93 -52.64
CA THR A 200 7.50 21.73 -52.72
C THR A 200 7.08 20.41 -52.08
N LEU A 201 5.79 20.26 -51.75
CA LEU A 201 5.21 19.00 -51.27
C LEU A 201 5.03 17.98 -52.40
N ASP A 202 4.71 18.46 -53.60
CA ASP A 202 4.43 17.67 -54.81
C ASP A 202 5.71 17.20 -55.53
N GLY A 203 6.89 17.66 -55.07
CA GLY A 203 8.19 17.29 -55.64
C GLY A 203 8.55 17.99 -56.96
N ARG A 204 7.71 18.93 -57.41
CA ARG A 204 7.98 19.85 -58.53
C ARG A 204 9.01 20.90 -58.12
N SER A 205 9.78 21.41 -59.09
CA SER A 205 10.54 22.66 -58.88
C SER A 205 9.57 23.82 -58.67
N LEU A 206 9.88 24.74 -57.75
CA LEU A 206 9.14 25.98 -57.59
C LEU A 206 9.07 26.77 -58.91
N GLY A 207 7.92 27.36 -59.18
CA GLY A 207 7.77 28.39 -60.22
C GLY A 207 8.55 29.67 -59.87
N PRO A 208 8.79 30.57 -60.85
CA PRO A 208 9.53 31.82 -60.64
C PRO A 208 8.97 32.72 -59.53
N ASP A 209 7.65 32.65 -59.31
CA ASP A 209 6.90 33.49 -58.36
C ASP A 209 6.35 32.69 -57.15
N GLU A 210 6.77 31.42 -56.97
CA GLU A 210 6.30 30.56 -55.87
C GLU A 210 7.27 30.57 -54.68
N GLU A 211 6.81 31.01 -53.50
CA GLU A 211 7.62 30.98 -52.29
C GLU A 211 7.71 29.55 -51.68
N PRO A 212 8.89 29.10 -51.20
CA PRO A 212 9.02 27.81 -50.53
C PRO A 212 8.17 27.73 -49.24
N PRO A 213 7.42 26.65 -48.99
CA PRO A 213 6.69 26.48 -47.73
C PRO A 213 7.65 26.45 -46.53
N VAL A 214 7.39 27.29 -45.53
CA VAL A 214 8.19 27.39 -44.31
C VAL A 214 8.21 26.03 -43.59
N ILE A 215 9.37 25.37 -43.57
CA ILE A 215 9.54 24.07 -42.92
C ILE A 215 9.50 24.26 -41.40
N PRO A 216 8.51 23.69 -40.67
CA PRO A 216 8.43 23.86 -39.22
C PRO A 216 9.56 23.10 -38.55
N ASP A 217 10.38 23.85 -37.80
CA ASP A 217 11.55 23.33 -37.12
C ASP A 217 11.17 22.27 -36.07
N ALA A 218 12.09 21.34 -35.77
CA ALA A 218 11.77 20.19 -34.92
C ALA A 218 11.48 20.54 -33.44
N ALA A 219 11.64 21.82 -33.07
CA ALA A 219 11.25 22.39 -31.78
C ALA A 219 9.82 22.96 -31.80
N SER A 220 9.41 23.69 -32.84
CA SER A 220 8.08 24.31 -32.91
C SER A 220 6.96 23.26 -33.05
N GLU A 221 7.22 22.15 -33.75
CA GLU A 221 6.26 21.05 -33.88
C GLU A 221 5.99 20.31 -32.56
N ARG A 222 6.91 20.37 -31.57
CA ARG A 222 6.68 19.81 -30.24
C ARG A 222 5.80 20.74 -29.41
N ILE A 223 6.14 22.03 -29.40
CA ILE A 223 5.36 23.07 -28.74
C ILE A 223 3.91 23.08 -29.26
N ALA A 224 3.69 22.92 -30.57
CA ALA A 224 2.34 22.83 -31.14
C ALA A 224 1.56 21.57 -30.70
N LYS A 225 2.24 20.44 -30.44
CA LYS A 225 1.60 19.19 -29.96
C LYS A 225 1.33 19.19 -28.46
N ASP A 226 2.20 19.81 -27.68
CA ASP A 226 2.05 19.90 -26.21
C ASP A 226 0.90 20.86 -25.81
N ASN A 227 0.45 21.74 -26.72
CA ASN A 227 -0.71 22.62 -26.52
C ASN A 227 -2.07 21.97 -26.88
N ILE A 228 -2.10 20.75 -27.45
CA ILE A 228 -3.35 20.02 -27.71
C ILE A 228 -3.61 19.07 -26.54
N VAL A 229 -4.34 19.56 -25.54
CA VAL A 229 -4.88 18.74 -24.45
C VAL A 229 -5.80 17.66 -25.06
N PRO A 230 -5.57 16.36 -24.81
CA PRO A 230 -6.52 15.34 -25.21
C PRO A 230 -7.74 15.40 -24.29
N SER A 231 -8.87 15.90 -24.79
CA SER A 231 -10.15 15.71 -24.11
C SER A 231 -10.45 14.22 -24.01
N ILE A 232 -10.38 13.68 -22.80
CA ILE A 232 -10.90 12.36 -22.47
C ILE A 232 -12.43 12.51 -22.39
N SER A 233 -13.11 12.38 -23.54
CA SER A 233 -14.56 12.24 -23.57
C SER A 233 -14.94 10.82 -23.16
N THR A 234 -15.47 10.67 -21.95
CA THR A 234 -16.19 9.46 -21.51
C THR A 234 -17.26 9.11 -22.54
N LEU A 235 -17.32 7.83 -22.93
CA LEU A 235 -18.40 7.30 -23.77
C LEU A 235 -18.87 5.97 -23.19
N GLU A 236 -19.91 6.04 -22.35
CA GLU A 236 -20.85 4.94 -22.18
C GLU A 236 -21.89 5.00 -23.32
N GLY A 237 -22.53 3.87 -23.62
CA GLY A 237 -23.84 3.87 -24.27
C GLY A 237 -23.86 3.85 -25.81
N GLU A 238 -23.54 2.68 -26.36
CA GLU A 238 -24.33 1.98 -27.40
C GLU A 238 -25.69 2.68 -27.74
N LYS A 239 -26.05 2.96 -29.00
CA LYS A 239 -26.34 1.94 -30.04
C LYS A 239 -26.33 2.46 -31.49
N THR A 240 -25.94 1.54 -32.36
CA THR A 240 -26.12 1.46 -33.83
C THR A 240 -27.41 2.07 -34.39
N ILE A 241 -27.31 2.81 -35.51
CA ILE A 241 -28.10 2.64 -36.75
C ILE A 241 -27.29 3.21 -37.95
N VAL A 242 -27.26 2.48 -39.05
CA VAL A 242 -26.81 2.87 -40.41
C VAL A 242 -27.94 2.42 -41.37
N PRO A 243 -28.24 3.13 -42.48
CA PRO A 243 -29.62 3.59 -42.72
C PRO A 243 -30.28 2.98 -43.97
N VAL A 244 -31.30 3.69 -44.52
CA VAL A 244 -31.87 3.63 -45.90
C VAL A 244 -33.21 2.87 -46.10
N VAL A 245 -34.27 3.68 -46.26
CA VAL A 245 -35.37 3.62 -47.27
C VAL A 245 -36.17 2.31 -47.48
N THR A 246 -37.49 2.36 -47.20
CA THR A 246 -38.60 2.33 -48.22
C THR A 246 -40.00 2.47 -47.58
N GLU A 247 -40.82 3.33 -48.20
CA GLU A 247 -42.26 3.17 -48.55
C GLU A 247 -43.39 2.84 -47.50
N LYS A 248 -44.50 3.61 -47.63
CA LYS A 248 -45.95 3.42 -47.29
C LYS A 248 -46.36 2.20 -46.44
N THR A 249 -47.26 2.28 -45.45
CA THR A 249 -48.69 2.71 -45.55
C THR A 249 -49.30 3.05 -44.16
N ASP A 250 -50.45 3.74 -44.17
CA ASP A 250 -51.65 3.64 -43.29
C ASP A 250 -51.53 2.90 -41.93
N ASP A 251 -52.05 3.41 -40.79
CA ASP A 251 -53.48 3.71 -40.64
C ASP A 251 -53.85 4.55 -39.36
N LYS A 252 -54.78 5.49 -39.56
CA LYS A 252 -56.02 5.72 -38.77
C LYS A 252 -56.04 5.83 -37.21
N SER A 253 -56.11 7.09 -36.79
CA SER A 253 -57.10 7.71 -35.86
C SER A 253 -57.43 7.12 -34.47
N THR A 254 -57.46 8.01 -33.46
CA THR A 254 -58.69 8.60 -32.85
C THR A 254 -58.28 9.86 -32.05
N ALA A 255 -58.90 11.04 -32.21
CA ALA A 255 -60.18 11.47 -31.60
C ALA A 255 -60.18 11.36 -30.06
N LYS A 256 -60.57 12.37 -29.26
CA LYS A 256 -61.22 13.66 -29.56
C LYS A 256 -61.06 14.65 -28.38
N VAL A 257 -60.89 15.94 -28.71
CA VAL A 257 -61.65 17.13 -28.22
C VAL A 257 -61.86 17.38 -26.72
N GLY A 258 -61.61 18.65 -26.35
CA GLY A 258 -62.42 19.41 -25.37
C GLY A 258 -61.70 19.82 -24.08
N ASP A 259 -61.79 21.06 -23.59
CA ASP A 259 -62.19 22.28 -24.31
C ASP A 259 -61.64 23.55 -23.61
N GLN A 260 -61.59 24.62 -24.40
CA GLN A 260 -61.49 26.05 -24.06
C GLN A 260 -61.39 26.52 -22.59
N ASN A 261 -60.47 27.47 -22.35
CA ASN A 261 -60.87 28.82 -21.94
C ASN A 261 -59.89 29.88 -22.46
N ASN A 262 -60.43 30.91 -23.11
CA ASN A 262 -59.70 32.02 -23.76
C ASN A 262 -59.65 33.27 -22.81
N PRO A 263 -59.49 34.53 -23.27
CA PRO A 263 -58.18 35.16 -23.39
C PRO A 263 -58.11 36.59 -22.81
N THR A 264 -56.92 37.23 -22.80
CA THR A 264 -56.86 38.71 -22.77
C THR A 264 -55.73 39.30 -23.63
N ALA A 265 -56.03 39.35 -24.93
CA ALA A 265 -55.86 40.49 -25.83
C ALA A 265 -54.72 41.55 -25.64
N LYS A 266 -53.94 41.69 -26.73
CA LYS A 266 -53.61 42.96 -27.45
C LYS A 266 -52.60 43.94 -26.78
N SER A 267 -51.38 44.05 -27.33
CA SER A 267 -50.95 45.03 -28.38
C SER A 267 -50.52 46.39 -27.81
N ARG A 268 -49.54 47.15 -28.32
CA ARG A 268 -49.07 47.37 -29.72
C ARG A 268 -47.66 48.05 -29.63
N LYS A 269 -46.64 47.74 -30.44
CA LYS A 269 -46.14 48.53 -31.61
C LYS A 269 -46.45 50.04 -31.54
N ALA A 270 -45.59 51.03 -31.85
CA ALA A 270 -44.16 51.13 -32.27
C ALA A 270 -43.72 52.63 -32.12
N THR A 271 -42.60 53.23 -32.60
CA THR A 271 -41.51 52.82 -33.51
C THR A 271 -40.23 53.70 -33.34
N LYS A 272 -39.13 53.27 -34.00
CA LYS A 272 -37.82 53.92 -34.35
C LYS A 272 -37.65 55.45 -34.24
N HIS A 273 -36.41 55.90 -33.96
CA HIS A 273 -35.61 56.65 -34.94
C HIS A 273 -34.08 56.49 -34.84
N VAL A 274 -33.42 56.80 -35.98
CA VAL A 274 -32.02 56.56 -36.45
C VAL A 274 -31.77 57.64 -37.55
N PRO A 275 -30.56 58.21 -37.88
CA PRO A 275 -29.21 57.62 -37.91
C PRO A 275 -28.01 58.46 -37.38
N SER A 276 -26.85 57.78 -37.28
CA SER A 276 -25.51 58.08 -37.87
C SER A 276 -25.09 59.50 -38.30
N GLY A 277 -23.79 59.80 -38.19
CA GLY A 277 -23.14 60.93 -38.89
C GLY A 277 -21.61 60.84 -38.99
N ASN A 278 -21.09 60.59 -40.20
CA ASN A 278 -19.69 60.91 -40.56
C ASN A 278 -19.61 62.37 -41.01
N GLY A 279 -18.47 63.04 -40.78
CA GLY A 279 -17.91 64.02 -41.74
C GLY A 279 -18.14 65.52 -41.48
N LEU A 280 -17.01 66.20 -41.19
CA LEU A 280 -16.65 67.61 -41.45
C LEU A 280 -17.46 68.81 -40.86
N VAL A 281 -16.74 69.56 -40.00
CA VAL A 281 -16.61 71.04 -39.91
C VAL A 281 -17.85 71.94 -39.74
N ALA A 282 -18.02 72.54 -38.55
CA ALA A 282 -18.13 74.01 -38.32
C ALA A 282 -18.35 74.35 -36.81
N THR A 283 -18.08 75.59 -36.41
CA THR A 283 -17.89 76.08 -35.01
C THR A 283 -19.15 76.74 -34.40
N VAL A 284 -19.28 76.78 -33.05
CA VAL A 284 -19.65 77.97 -32.18
C VAL A 284 -20.47 77.67 -30.88
N SER A 285 -19.82 77.91 -29.71
CA SER A 285 -20.27 78.56 -28.43
C SER A 285 -21.48 78.10 -27.55
N GLY A 286 -21.14 77.61 -26.33
CA GLY A 286 -21.64 78.08 -25.00
C GLY A 286 -23.08 77.73 -24.51
N ARG A 287 -23.47 77.85 -23.22
CA ARG A 287 -22.78 78.17 -21.94
C ARG A 287 -23.76 78.05 -20.71
N ASN A 288 -23.37 77.38 -19.60
CA ASN A 288 -23.76 77.57 -18.15
C ASN A 288 -25.25 77.41 -17.69
N GLU A 289 -25.68 77.27 -16.40
CA GLU A 289 -25.09 77.05 -15.04
C GLU A 289 -26.18 76.74 -13.94
N ILE A 290 -25.70 76.32 -12.73
CA ILE A 290 -26.25 76.32 -11.33
C ILE A 290 -27.15 75.12 -10.89
N ASP A 291 -26.86 74.27 -9.89
CA ASP A 291 -26.47 74.37 -8.43
C ASP A 291 -27.63 74.79 -7.47
N GLU A 292 -27.73 74.43 -6.18
CA GLU A 292 -26.84 73.79 -5.18
C GLU A 292 -27.71 73.24 -4.01
N THR A 293 -27.51 72.01 -3.47
CA THR A 293 -28.05 71.65 -2.11
C THR A 293 -27.52 70.36 -1.43
N GLU A 294 -26.94 69.39 -2.13
CA GLU A 294 -26.76 68.01 -1.60
C GLU A 294 -25.45 67.73 -0.81
N GLN A 295 -24.59 68.73 -0.54
CA GLN A 295 -23.19 68.51 -0.11
C GLN A 295 -22.95 68.08 1.36
N LYS A 296 -23.94 67.60 2.13
CA LYS A 296 -23.76 67.25 3.56
C LYS A 296 -23.91 65.77 3.95
N GLU A 297 -24.64 64.95 3.21
CA GLU A 297 -24.74 63.51 3.51
C GLU A 297 -23.62 62.71 2.81
N ASP A 298 -23.10 63.25 1.71
CA ASP A 298 -22.16 62.64 0.77
C ASP A 298 -20.70 62.50 1.26
N LYS A 299 -20.44 62.83 2.54
CA LYS A 299 -19.10 62.80 3.15
C LYS A 299 -18.89 61.61 4.10
N GLN A 300 -19.95 61.10 4.71
CA GLN A 300 -19.84 60.05 5.73
C GLN A 300 -19.70 58.65 5.10
N THR A 301 -20.31 58.42 3.93
CA THR A 301 -20.23 57.16 3.16
C THR A 301 -18.85 56.92 2.52
N LYS A 302 -18.11 57.98 2.16
CA LYS A 302 -16.80 57.85 1.48
C LYS A 302 -15.69 57.37 2.42
N GLU A 303 -15.74 57.74 3.71
CA GLU A 303 -14.78 57.28 4.72
C GLU A 303 -14.99 55.79 5.07
N GLU A 304 -16.24 55.32 5.11
CA GLU A 304 -16.56 53.91 5.35
C GLU A 304 -16.12 53.01 4.19
N GLU A 305 -16.31 53.46 2.94
CA GLU A 305 -15.86 52.73 1.75
C GLU A 305 -14.32 52.61 1.66
N GLU A 306 -13.58 53.66 2.03
CA GLU A 306 -12.11 53.59 2.09
C GLU A 306 -11.59 52.63 3.17
N LEU A 307 -12.27 52.52 4.32
CA LEU A 307 -11.92 51.55 5.35
C LEU A 307 -12.18 50.11 4.90
N ALA A 308 -13.28 49.88 4.16
CA ALA A 308 -13.57 48.57 3.56
C ALA A 308 -12.48 48.14 2.55
N ARG A 309 -12.01 49.04 1.68
CA ARG A 309 -10.92 48.75 0.73
C ARG A 309 -9.60 48.43 1.45
N LYS A 310 -9.24 49.19 2.49
CA LYS A 310 -8.03 48.94 3.31
C LYS A 310 -8.09 47.60 4.04
N ALA A 311 -9.27 47.18 4.50
CA ALA A 311 -9.47 45.86 5.10
C ALA A 311 -9.31 44.71 4.07
N GLU A 312 -9.83 44.88 2.85
CA GLU A 312 -9.69 43.89 1.78
C GLU A 312 -8.24 43.76 1.28
N GLU A 313 -7.50 44.87 1.22
CA GLU A 313 -6.09 44.91 0.84
C GLU A 313 -5.20 44.18 1.86
N LEU A 314 -5.44 44.41 3.17
CA LEU A 314 -4.74 43.68 4.24
C LEU A 314 -5.00 42.17 4.19
N ARG A 315 -6.22 41.72 3.86
CA ARG A 315 -6.52 40.28 3.69
C ARG A 315 -5.77 39.67 2.51
N LYS A 316 -5.64 40.40 1.39
CA LYS A 316 -4.85 39.95 0.23
C LYS A 316 -3.36 39.89 0.54
N GLU A 317 -2.84 40.79 1.37
CA GLU A 317 -1.46 40.73 1.85
C GLU A 317 -1.20 39.55 2.81
N GLU A 318 -2.13 39.28 3.72
CA GLU A 318 -2.07 38.12 4.64
C GLU A 318 -2.09 36.79 3.86
N GLU A 319 -2.99 36.65 2.88
CA GLU A 319 -3.05 35.48 1.99
C GLU A 319 -1.76 35.32 1.17
N ALA A 320 -1.17 36.43 0.68
CA ALA A 320 0.11 36.42 -0.01
C ALA A 320 1.30 36.07 0.91
N ALA A 321 1.24 36.41 2.20
CA ALA A 321 2.23 36.01 3.20
C ALA A 321 2.13 34.52 3.52
N MET A 322 0.91 34.01 3.73
CA MET A 322 0.63 32.58 3.96
C MET A 322 1.13 31.71 2.80
N LEU A 323 0.91 32.12 1.54
CA LEU A 323 1.43 31.41 0.37
C LEU A 323 2.96 31.41 0.28
N LYS A 324 3.63 32.48 0.74
CA LYS A 324 5.11 32.54 0.82
C LYS A 324 5.64 31.63 1.93
N GLU A 325 4.95 31.53 3.06
CA GLU A 325 5.31 30.62 4.15
C GLU A 325 5.12 29.15 3.75
N GLN A 326 4.00 28.81 3.11
CA GLN A 326 3.75 27.46 2.58
C GLN A 326 4.87 27.00 1.63
N ARG A 327 5.32 27.86 0.70
CA ARG A 327 6.47 27.55 -0.18
C ARG A 327 7.76 27.27 0.59
N ARG A 328 8.06 28.07 1.63
CA ARG A 328 9.22 27.82 2.51
C ARG A 328 9.12 26.51 3.28
N LEU A 329 7.92 26.08 3.66
CA LEU A 329 7.69 24.78 4.30
C LEU A 329 7.82 23.62 3.31
N GLU A 330 7.31 23.78 2.08
CA GLU A 330 7.47 22.78 1.01
C GLU A 330 8.94 22.57 0.63
N GLU A 331 9.72 23.64 0.48
CA GLU A 331 11.16 23.57 0.23
C GLU A 331 11.91 22.81 1.34
N LYS A 332 11.59 23.10 2.61
CA LYS A 332 12.14 22.38 3.77
C LYS A 332 11.74 20.91 3.78
N ALA A 333 10.50 20.57 3.42
CA ALA A 333 10.03 19.19 3.32
C ALA A 333 10.76 18.43 2.20
N LYS A 334 10.87 19.04 1.01
CA LYS A 334 11.57 18.51 -0.17
C LYS A 334 13.07 18.30 0.09
N ALA A 335 13.71 19.19 0.84
CA ALA A 335 15.09 19.03 1.29
C ALA A 335 15.26 17.84 2.26
N LYS A 336 14.36 17.69 3.25
CA LYS A 336 14.35 16.54 4.17
C LYS A 336 14.14 15.22 3.41
N GLU A 337 13.17 15.17 2.51
CA GLU A 337 12.87 13.99 1.68
C GLU A 337 14.05 13.61 0.76
N ALA A 338 14.75 14.60 0.18
CA ALA A 338 15.96 14.37 -0.60
C ALA A 338 17.11 13.79 0.25
N MET A 339 17.29 14.28 1.49
CA MET A 339 18.26 13.72 2.44
C MET A 339 17.88 12.30 2.87
N GLU A 340 16.61 12.01 3.07
CA GLU A 340 16.14 10.67 3.40
C GLU A 340 16.35 9.69 2.24
N ARG A 341 16.08 10.11 0.98
CA ARG A 341 16.41 9.31 -0.22
C ARG A 341 17.92 9.02 -0.32
N LYS A 342 18.79 9.97 0.07
CA LYS A 342 20.24 9.72 0.15
C LYS A 342 20.57 8.66 1.21
N LYS A 343 20.02 8.77 2.44
CA LYS A 343 20.19 7.77 3.50
C LYS A 343 19.73 6.38 3.05
N ARG A 344 18.47 6.23 2.63
CA ARG A 344 17.90 4.96 2.13
C ARG A 344 18.74 4.30 1.02
N ASN A 345 19.39 5.10 0.15
CA ASN A 345 20.30 4.59 -0.88
C ASN A 345 21.65 4.15 -0.31
N ALA A 346 22.22 4.88 0.66
CA ALA A 346 23.45 4.51 1.36
C ALA A 346 23.24 3.23 2.18
N ASP A 347 22.16 3.14 2.97
CA ASP A 347 21.82 1.98 3.79
C ASP A 347 21.63 0.73 2.91
N LYS A 348 20.96 0.89 1.75
CA LYS A 348 20.79 -0.17 0.75
C LYS A 348 22.10 -0.58 0.08
N ALA A 349 23.08 0.33 -0.04
CA ALA A 349 24.42 -0.01 -0.52
C ALA A 349 25.23 -0.75 0.56
N GLN A 350 25.16 -0.31 1.81
CA GLN A 350 25.80 -0.98 2.96
C GLN A 350 25.24 -2.39 3.17
N ALA A 351 23.92 -2.57 3.17
CA ALA A 351 23.29 -3.90 3.26
C ALA A 351 23.71 -4.84 2.12
N ARG A 352 23.89 -4.31 0.89
CA ARG A 352 24.42 -5.08 -0.24
C ARG A 352 25.90 -5.42 -0.10
N ALA A 353 26.70 -4.56 0.53
CA ALA A 353 28.10 -4.83 0.84
C ALA A 353 28.22 -5.91 1.93
N ALA A 354 27.45 -5.80 3.02
CA ALA A 354 27.38 -6.81 4.09
C ALA A 354 26.96 -8.19 3.55
N LEU A 355 25.91 -8.26 2.72
CA LEU A 355 25.49 -9.52 2.08
C LEU A 355 26.52 -10.10 1.10
N ARG A 356 27.42 -9.30 0.54
CA ARG A 356 28.56 -9.80 -0.26
C ARG A 356 29.67 -10.31 0.64
N ALA A 357 30.03 -9.57 1.70
CA ALA A 357 31.04 -9.96 2.67
C ALA A 357 30.69 -11.29 3.37
N LEU A 358 29.43 -11.48 3.77
CA LEU A 358 28.95 -12.76 4.34
C LEU A 358 29.12 -13.93 3.36
N LYS A 359 28.74 -13.76 2.09
CA LYS A 359 28.90 -14.80 1.06
C LYS A 359 30.36 -15.11 0.73
N GLU A 360 31.22 -14.10 0.75
CA GLU A 360 32.66 -14.28 0.56
C GLU A 360 33.30 -14.98 1.76
N ALA A 361 32.87 -14.68 2.99
CA ALA A 361 33.29 -15.39 4.20
C ALA A 361 32.86 -16.87 4.17
N GLU A 362 31.60 -17.14 3.86
CA GLU A 362 31.05 -18.50 3.72
C GLU A 362 31.80 -19.33 2.65
N GLN A 363 32.17 -18.70 1.53
CA GLN A 363 32.98 -19.36 0.49
C GLN A 363 34.42 -19.63 0.95
N LYS A 364 35.05 -18.70 1.67
CA LYS A 364 36.40 -18.89 2.25
C LYS A 364 36.42 -19.95 3.34
N GLU A 365 35.36 -20.09 4.12
CA GLU A 365 35.20 -21.15 5.12
C GLU A 365 35.10 -22.52 4.44
N LYS A 366 34.19 -22.68 3.47
CA LYS A 366 34.06 -23.91 2.66
C LYS A 366 35.33 -24.27 1.89
N GLU A 367 36.15 -23.29 1.52
CA GLU A 367 37.46 -23.55 0.93
C GLU A 367 38.49 -24.01 1.97
N ARG A 368 38.50 -23.42 3.17
CA ARG A 368 39.35 -23.83 4.30
C ARG A 368 39.02 -25.26 4.75
N GLU A 369 37.75 -25.63 4.85
CA GLU A 369 37.31 -27.01 5.12
C GLU A 369 37.83 -27.99 4.07
N LYS A 370 37.62 -27.69 2.77
CA LYS A 370 38.13 -28.53 1.67
C LYS A 370 39.66 -28.65 1.68
N ARG A 371 40.37 -27.59 2.08
CA ARG A 371 41.84 -27.61 2.25
C ARG A 371 42.25 -28.42 3.49
N ALA A 372 41.46 -28.41 4.58
CA ALA A 372 41.70 -29.22 5.77
C ALA A 372 41.52 -30.72 5.47
N ILE A 373 40.38 -31.11 4.87
CA ILE A 373 40.10 -32.51 4.45
C ILE A 373 41.19 -33.03 3.50
N LYS A 374 41.70 -32.20 2.58
CA LYS A 374 42.83 -32.58 1.70
C LYS A 374 44.15 -32.73 2.45
N LYS A 375 44.40 -31.94 3.50
CA LYS A 375 45.60 -32.10 4.36
C LYS A 375 45.50 -33.35 5.24
N GLU A 376 44.32 -33.63 5.79
CA GLU A 376 44.03 -34.82 6.58
C GLU A 376 44.20 -36.09 5.75
N LYS A 377 43.61 -36.16 4.55
CA LYS A 377 43.82 -37.29 3.62
C LYS A 377 45.29 -37.48 3.21
N ARG A 378 46.06 -36.40 3.07
CA ARG A 378 47.52 -36.49 2.83
C ARG A 378 48.30 -36.95 4.05
N LYS A 379 47.84 -36.64 5.28
CA LYS A 379 48.43 -37.17 6.51
C LYS A 379 48.12 -38.66 6.66
N ALA A 380 46.87 -39.07 6.51
CA ALA A 380 46.48 -40.48 6.55
C ALA A 380 47.27 -41.34 5.53
N LEU A 381 47.44 -40.85 4.29
CA LEU A 381 48.26 -41.54 3.28
C LEU A 381 49.76 -41.56 3.65
N ALA A 382 50.28 -40.54 4.32
CA ALA A 382 51.67 -40.53 4.82
C ALA A 382 51.85 -41.43 6.06
N GLU A 383 50.78 -41.70 6.80
CA GLU A 383 50.75 -42.59 7.96
C GLU A 383 50.62 -44.06 7.52
N GLU A 384 49.89 -44.33 6.44
CA GLU A 384 49.79 -45.63 5.76
C GLU A 384 51.11 -46.05 5.08
N VAL A 385 51.87 -45.11 4.50
CA VAL A 385 53.18 -45.37 3.87
C VAL A 385 54.29 -45.69 4.89
N ASN A 386 54.11 -45.40 6.18
CA ASN A 386 55.09 -45.74 7.23
C ASN A 386 54.95 -47.16 7.80
N ALA A 387 54.11 -48.02 7.19
CA ALA A 387 53.79 -49.36 7.70
C ALA A 387 54.29 -50.53 6.82
N VAL A 388 55.03 -50.28 5.73
CA VAL A 388 55.62 -51.35 4.88
C VAL A 388 57.11 -51.07 4.65
N ASN A 389 57.94 -52.06 4.98
CA ASN A 389 59.41 -51.97 5.02
C ASN A 389 60.08 -52.29 3.66
N GLU A 390 61.33 -51.84 3.53
CA GLU A 390 62.43 -52.15 2.57
C GLU A 390 62.23 -53.14 1.40
N GLY A 391 62.81 -52.81 0.23
CA GLY A 391 62.83 -53.70 -0.93
C GLY A 391 63.51 -53.27 -2.24
N ASP A 392 64.65 -52.56 -2.17
CA ASP A 392 65.78 -52.53 -3.16
C ASP A 392 65.61 -52.13 -4.68
N PHE A 393 66.75 -51.69 -5.24
CA PHE A 393 67.16 -51.49 -6.65
C PHE A 393 66.56 -50.40 -7.59
N SER A 394 67.34 -49.31 -7.66
CA SER A 394 68.02 -48.78 -8.87
C SER A 394 67.39 -47.77 -9.86
N GLN A 395 68.13 -46.64 -9.97
CA GLN A 395 68.67 -46.05 -11.21
C GLN A 395 67.87 -44.97 -11.98
N GLY A 396 68.34 -43.71 -11.90
CA GLY A 396 67.97 -42.61 -12.82
C GLY A 396 68.29 -41.20 -12.30
N PHE A 397 69.41 -40.60 -12.72
CA PHE A 397 69.90 -39.28 -12.27
C PHE A 397 69.16 -38.07 -12.91
N GLU A 398 68.74 -37.10 -12.05
CA GLU A 398 69.14 -35.66 -12.02
C GLU A 398 68.99 -34.72 -13.27
N PRO A 399 68.96 -33.36 -13.10
CA PRO A 399 67.86 -32.56 -13.63
C PRO A 399 68.22 -31.36 -14.57
N PRO A 400 68.05 -30.06 -14.21
CA PRO A 400 67.17 -29.14 -14.95
C PRO A 400 67.93 -27.97 -15.62
N ILE A 401 67.21 -26.96 -16.16
CA ILE A 401 67.64 -25.55 -16.16
C ILE A 401 66.45 -24.60 -16.46
N GLU A 402 66.35 -23.51 -15.69
CA GLU A 402 65.52 -22.33 -15.98
C GLU A 402 66.32 -21.31 -16.80
N THR A 403 65.65 -20.47 -17.61
CA THR A 403 66.15 -19.09 -17.80
C THR A 403 65.04 -18.12 -18.17
N LYS A 404 64.98 -17.00 -17.43
CA LYS A 404 64.33 -15.74 -17.82
C LYS A 404 65.44 -14.72 -18.04
N GLU A 405 65.21 -13.73 -18.90
CA GLU A 405 65.70 -12.34 -18.93
C GLU A 405 65.35 -11.83 -20.36
N SER A 406 64.57 -10.77 -20.63
CA SER A 406 64.46 -9.37 -20.16
C SER A 406 65.28 -8.37 -20.98
N GLU A 407 64.75 -7.14 -21.05
CA GLU A 407 65.36 -5.89 -21.54
C GLU A 407 65.49 -5.64 -23.07
N THR A 408 65.55 -4.40 -23.59
CA THR A 408 64.91 -3.10 -23.22
C THR A 408 65.04 -2.14 -24.45
N SER A 409 64.02 -1.32 -24.77
CA SER A 409 64.03 -0.11 -25.67
C SER A 409 64.50 -0.29 -27.15
N GLU A 410 64.04 0.41 -28.21
CA GLU A 410 63.56 1.79 -28.44
C GLU A 410 62.53 1.85 -29.61
N LYS A 411 61.93 3.03 -29.85
CA LYS A 411 61.05 3.35 -31.01
C LYS A 411 61.74 4.41 -31.90
N PRO A 412 61.34 4.64 -33.17
CA PRO A 412 60.30 5.67 -33.38
C PRO A 412 59.42 5.58 -34.66
N LYS A 413 58.38 6.44 -34.67
CA LYS A 413 57.67 7.11 -35.81
C LYS A 413 56.16 6.83 -36.00
N THR A 414 55.39 7.52 -35.16
CA THR A 414 54.25 8.39 -35.53
C THR A 414 53.62 8.28 -36.94
N VAL A 415 52.35 7.85 -36.99
CA VAL A 415 51.33 8.44 -37.89
C VAL A 415 50.03 8.67 -37.10
N THR A 416 49.52 9.89 -37.13
CA THR A 416 48.36 10.34 -36.34
C THR A 416 47.03 9.99 -36.99
N LYS A 417 46.34 8.94 -36.51
CA LYS A 417 44.93 8.69 -36.86
C LYS A 417 43.96 9.37 -35.89
N ARG A 418 43.44 10.51 -36.35
CA ARG A 418 42.28 11.29 -35.90
C ARG A 418 41.22 10.45 -35.17
N SER A 419 41.06 10.66 -33.86
CA SER A 419 40.00 10.00 -33.08
C SER A 419 38.62 10.50 -33.50
N GLN A 420 37.78 9.57 -33.96
CA GLN A 420 36.37 9.88 -34.26
C GLN A 420 35.62 10.11 -32.93
N LYS A 421 35.01 11.30 -32.79
CA LYS A 421 34.05 11.55 -31.70
C LYS A 421 32.82 10.65 -31.93
N PRO A 422 32.42 9.80 -30.96
CA PRO A 422 31.15 9.09 -31.08
C PRO A 422 30.00 10.11 -31.05
N LEU A 423 29.05 9.99 -31.99
CA LEU A 423 27.86 10.85 -32.00
C LEU A 423 27.08 10.66 -30.69
N PRO A 424 26.46 11.72 -30.14
CA PRO A 424 25.68 11.63 -28.91
C PRO A 424 24.34 10.95 -29.18
N PHE A 425 24.35 9.62 -29.29
CA PHE A 425 23.11 8.84 -29.34
C PHE A 425 22.36 9.07 -28.03
N THR A 426 21.16 9.61 -28.14
CA THR A 426 20.34 10.04 -26.99
C THR A 426 20.16 8.85 -26.05
N LYS A 427 20.80 8.91 -24.88
CA LYS A 427 20.64 7.90 -23.83
C LYS A 427 19.19 7.94 -23.37
N GLN A 428 18.34 7.09 -23.94
CA GLN A 428 17.01 6.85 -23.39
C GLN A 428 17.19 6.50 -21.92
N THR A 429 16.68 7.37 -21.06
CA THR A 429 16.64 7.15 -19.63
C THR A 429 15.91 5.83 -19.42
N LYS A 430 16.62 4.82 -18.92
CA LYS A 430 16.02 3.52 -18.60
C LYS A 430 14.92 3.80 -17.58
N SER A 431 13.67 3.80 -18.05
CA SER A 431 12.52 3.98 -17.21
C SER A 431 12.58 2.93 -16.12
N LYS A 432 12.36 3.34 -14.87
CA LYS A 432 12.33 2.43 -13.72
C LYS A 432 11.44 1.27 -14.11
N SER A 433 11.93 0.03 -13.98
CA SER A 433 11.18 -1.15 -14.39
C SER A 433 9.84 -1.13 -13.66
N MET A 434 8.76 -0.81 -14.39
CA MET A 434 7.41 -0.96 -13.85
C MET A 434 7.30 -2.39 -13.34
N PRO A 435 6.73 -2.60 -12.14
CA PRO A 435 6.47 -3.96 -11.70
C PRO A 435 5.65 -4.65 -12.80
N PRO A 436 6.01 -5.89 -13.20
CA PRO A 436 5.17 -6.65 -14.12
C PRO A 436 3.75 -6.73 -13.52
N PRO A 437 2.71 -6.82 -14.36
CA PRO A 437 1.34 -6.92 -13.87
C PRO A 437 1.27 -8.06 -12.85
N LEU A 438 0.48 -7.87 -11.78
CA LEU A 438 0.29 -8.85 -10.72
C LEU A 438 -0.45 -10.08 -11.27
N ARG A 439 0.28 -10.90 -12.02
CA ARG A 439 -0.13 -12.22 -12.48
C ARG A 439 -0.48 -13.02 -11.24
N ASN A 440 -1.74 -13.40 -11.10
CA ASN A 440 -2.28 -14.19 -10.00
C ASN A 440 -1.43 -15.45 -9.74
N ARG A 441 -0.44 -15.34 -8.85
CA ARG A 441 0.50 -16.42 -8.47
C ARG A 441 -0.14 -17.45 -7.52
N GLY A 442 -1.43 -17.27 -7.17
CA GLY A 442 -2.21 -18.21 -6.37
C GLY A 442 -2.46 -19.58 -7.04
N LYS A 443 -2.22 -19.70 -8.36
CA LYS A 443 -2.21 -20.99 -9.07
C LYS A 443 -0.78 -21.46 -9.37
N ARG A 444 0.02 -21.70 -8.32
CA ARG A 444 1.11 -22.68 -8.45
C ARG A 444 0.43 -24.03 -8.71
N ARG A 445 0.57 -24.58 -9.92
CA ARG A 445 0.27 -26.01 -10.11
C ARG A 445 1.16 -26.76 -9.12
N MET A 446 0.59 -27.54 -8.21
CA MET A 446 1.41 -28.47 -7.43
C MET A 446 2.08 -29.41 -8.45
N GLU A 447 3.40 -29.47 -8.41
CA GLU A 447 4.17 -30.42 -9.20
C GLU A 447 3.72 -31.84 -8.85
N THR A 448 3.75 -32.76 -9.83
CA THR A 448 3.16 -34.10 -9.72
C THR A 448 3.67 -34.86 -8.49
N TRP A 449 4.93 -34.64 -8.11
CA TRP A 449 5.56 -35.20 -6.91
C TRP A 449 4.90 -34.77 -5.59
N MET A 450 4.34 -33.56 -5.48
CA MET A 450 3.61 -33.14 -4.28
C MET A 450 2.27 -33.84 -4.14
N TRP A 451 1.61 -34.20 -5.25
CA TRP A 451 0.42 -35.04 -5.22
C TRP A 451 0.75 -36.47 -4.78
N VAL A 452 1.86 -37.03 -5.26
CA VAL A 452 2.37 -38.34 -4.82
C VAL A 452 2.74 -38.34 -3.33
N LEU A 453 3.36 -37.26 -2.83
CA LEU A 453 3.69 -37.13 -1.41
C LEU A 453 2.41 -37.05 -0.54
N LEU A 454 1.42 -36.28 -0.98
CA LEU A 454 0.15 -36.12 -0.27
C LEU A 454 -0.66 -37.43 -0.24
N THR A 455 -0.70 -38.19 -1.33
CA THR A 455 -1.36 -39.50 -1.35
C THR A 455 -0.59 -40.54 -0.54
N ALA A 456 0.75 -40.54 -0.55
CA ALA A 456 1.55 -41.43 0.31
C ALA A 456 1.30 -41.17 1.81
N LEU A 457 1.20 -39.89 2.23
CA LEU A 457 0.85 -39.52 3.59
C LEU A 457 -0.59 -39.94 3.97
N LEU A 458 -1.54 -39.82 3.04
CA LEU A 458 -2.91 -40.29 3.25
C LEU A 458 -2.96 -41.81 3.44
N VAL A 459 -2.22 -42.57 2.62
CA VAL A 459 -2.11 -44.03 2.74
C VAL A 459 -1.45 -44.42 4.07
N LEU A 460 -0.36 -43.78 4.47
CA LEU A 460 0.25 -44.01 5.80
C LEU A 460 -0.75 -43.72 6.92
N GLY A 461 -1.48 -42.61 6.85
CA GLY A 461 -2.49 -42.24 7.86
C GLY A 461 -3.66 -43.21 7.98
N ILE A 462 -3.95 -43.98 6.92
CA ILE A 462 -4.97 -45.05 6.93
C ILE A 462 -4.38 -46.38 7.43
N PHE A 463 -3.11 -46.69 7.12
CA PHE A 463 -2.44 -47.91 7.57
C PHE A 463 -1.98 -47.88 9.04
N LEU A 464 -1.63 -46.70 9.57
CA LEU A 464 -1.21 -46.51 10.96
C LEU A 464 -2.25 -46.98 12.01
N PRO A 465 -3.55 -46.62 11.91
CA PRO A 465 -4.57 -47.18 12.81
C PRO A 465 -4.95 -48.64 12.50
N GLY A 466 -4.69 -49.13 11.27
CA GLY A 466 -5.03 -50.49 10.87
C GLY A 466 -4.14 -51.59 11.47
N ASN A 467 -2.85 -51.31 11.66
CA ASN A 467 -1.87 -52.29 12.19
C ASN A 467 -1.58 -52.16 13.69
N GLY A 468 -2.24 -51.25 14.41
CA GLY A 468 -1.97 -50.98 15.84
C GLY A 468 -2.22 -52.17 16.78
N ASN A 469 -3.08 -53.12 16.40
CA ASN A 469 -3.52 -54.21 17.28
C ASN A 469 -2.71 -55.51 17.15
N PHE A 470 -1.74 -55.62 16.23
CA PHE A 470 -0.97 -56.86 16.02
C PHE A 470 0.45 -56.86 16.62
N LEU A 471 0.88 -55.76 17.25
CA LEU A 471 2.25 -55.64 17.80
C LEU A 471 2.32 -55.55 19.34
N LEU A 472 1.20 -55.34 20.04
CA LEU A 472 1.21 -55.28 21.52
C LEU A 472 1.18 -56.66 22.20
N GLU A 473 0.69 -57.71 21.54
CA GLU A 473 0.55 -59.04 22.17
C GLU A 473 1.86 -59.86 22.22
N ARG A 474 2.97 -59.32 21.70
CA ARG A 474 4.29 -60.00 21.67
C ARG A 474 5.36 -59.40 22.58
N LEU A 475 5.01 -58.38 23.36
CA LEU A 475 5.84 -57.80 24.42
C LEU A 475 4.99 -57.74 25.69
N GLY A 476 5.06 -58.82 26.48
CA GLY A 476 4.19 -59.02 27.63
C GLY A 476 4.33 -57.94 28.70
N PHE A 477 3.28 -57.14 28.83
CA PHE A 477 2.93 -56.30 29.98
C PHE A 477 1.43 -56.44 30.23
#